data_AF-A0A8J6WH40-F1
#
_entry.id   AF-A0A8J6WH40-F1
#
_cell.length_a   1.000
_cell.length_b   1.000
_cell.length_c   1.000
_cell.angle_alpha   90.00
_cell.angle_beta   90.00
_cell.angle_gamma   90.00
#
_symmetry.space_group_name_H-M   'P 1'
#
loop_
_entity.id
_entity.type
_entity.pdbx_description
1 polymer ?
#
loop_
_entity_poly.entity_id
_entity_poly.type
_entity_poly.pdbx_seq_one_letter_code
_entity_poly.pdbx_strand_id
1 'polypeptide(L)'
;MNFLNKNPLTSINILMAACLFGGLTGACVLLLSWPPSQELEAFRNTPDFVTWLFIVCILFSAIPFAFIHGLLALLHLKKKLASKNFLNIIWQLLLLIVIFSVPFLFFQAFGPVFRPGEILTLDVRTNIITILCGISVLPSILGLFSLSSLASKIRVDGESFLAEYFLLKNYLSSLIFSVSIIIGLGTLATGGLQRALQNYADAGFTSSPFPPVLTIVYGAYFSFILVILYFPSEVMLPKKGKLYILQHIEIPPLSSKDWSECHEKRLKAEEWLNIMKHPLSNLSSNLVILVPLLGGLISYLIPQS
;
A
#
# COMPACT_ATOMS: atom_id res chain seq x y z
N MET A 1 9.91 10.01 17.29
CA MET A 1 9.02 9.06 17.99
C MET A 1 8.62 9.51 19.41
N ASN A 2 8.69 10.81 19.75
CA ASN A 2 8.24 11.32 21.07
C ASN A 2 6.73 11.53 21.19
N PHE A 3 5.95 11.41 20.11
CA PHE A 3 4.49 11.58 20.14
C PHE A 3 3.75 10.38 20.78
N LEU A 4 4.36 9.19 20.78
CA LEU A 4 3.85 7.99 21.47
C LEU A 4 4.46 7.80 22.87
N ASN A 5 5.40 8.66 23.27
CA ASN A 5 6.29 8.40 24.40
C ASN A 5 5.76 8.94 25.74
N LYS A 6 4.62 9.65 25.74
CA LYS A 6 4.02 10.14 26.99
C LYS A 6 2.99 9.17 27.59
N ASN A 7 2.39 8.28 26.78
CA ASN A 7 1.61 7.14 27.27
C ASN A 7 1.23 6.20 26.10
N PRO A 8 1.87 5.03 25.92
CA PRO A 8 1.60 4.16 24.77
C PRO A 8 0.14 3.69 24.71
N LEU A 9 -0.49 3.49 25.89
CA LEU A 9 -1.90 3.11 26.00
C LEU A 9 -2.84 4.17 25.43
N THR A 10 -2.59 5.45 25.70
CA THR A 10 -3.43 6.55 25.19
C THR A 10 -3.37 6.61 23.66
N SER A 11 -2.19 6.42 23.08
CA SER A 11 -2.04 6.44 21.63
C SER A 11 -2.72 5.26 20.94
N ILE A 12 -2.68 4.07 21.53
CA ILE A 12 -3.39 2.89 21.03
C ILE A 12 -4.90 3.13 21.08
N ASN A 13 -5.42 3.66 22.19
CA ASN A 13 -6.85 3.94 22.33
C ASN A 13 -7.35 4.98 21.31
N ILE A 14 -6.59 6.05 21.06
CA ILE A 14 -6.92 7.05 20.05
C ILE A 14 -6.95 6.43 18.65
N LEU A 15 -5.96 5.59 18.33
CA LEU A 15 -5.90 4.91 17.04
C LEU A 15 -7.07 3.93 16.86
N MET A 16 -7.40 3.14 17.89
CA MET A 16 -8.56 2.23 17.86
C MET A 16 -9.86 3.00 17.66
N ALA A 17 -10.06 4.11 18.38
CA ALA A 17 -11.23 4.96 18.23
C ALA A 17 -11.32 5.54 16.81
N ALA A 18 -10.19 6.00 16.26
CA ALA A 18 -10.13 6.49 14.89
C ALA A 18 -10.46 5.39 13.86
N CYS A 19 -9.95 4.17 14.03
CA CYS A 19 -10.28 3.03 13.17
C CYS A 19 -11.77 2.68 13.23
N LEU A 20 -12.36 2.61 14.43
CA LEU A 20 -13.80 2.37 14.60
C LEU A 20 -14.65 3.46 13.94
N PHE A 21 -14.29 4.72 14.14
CA PHE A 21 -14.95 5.85 13.50
C PHE A 21 -14.81 5.82 11.97
N GLY A 22 -13.64 5.40 11.47
CA GLY A 22 -13.40 5.14 10.05
C GLY A 22 -14.41 4.13 9.51
N GLY A 23 -14.51 2.95 10.13
CA GLY A 23 -15.48 1.92 9.72
C GLY A 23 -16.93 2.42 9.69
N LEU A 24 -17.35 3.15 10.72
CA LEU A 24 -18.69 3.78 10.75
C LEU A 24 -18.86 4.81 9.62
N THR A 25 -17.84 5.60 9.33
CA THR A 25 -17.86 6.56 8.21
C THR A 25 -18.01 5.84 6.87
N GLY A 26 -17.32 4.71 6.66
CA GLY A 26 -17.47 3.89 5.47
C GLY A 26 -18.91 3.39 5.29
N ALA A 27 -19.53 2.91 6.37
CA ALA A 27 -20.93 2.53 6.36
C ALA A 27 -21.85 3.71 6.04
N CYS A 28 -21.64 4.86 6.68
CA CYS A 28 -22.42 6.08 6.41
C CYS A 28 -22.30 6.54 4.94
N VAL A 29 -21.12 6.52 4.35
CA VAL A 29 -20.90 6.91 2.94
C VAL A 29 -21.71 6.03 1.99
N LEU A 30 -21.88 4.74 2.29
CA LEU A 30 -22.63 3.81 1.46
C LEU A 30 -24.14 3.79 1.76
N LEU A 31 -24.53 3.94 3.02
CA LEU A 31 -25.92 3.81 3.49
C LEU A 31 -26.71 5.11 3.44
N LEU A 32 -26.07 6.27 3.60
CA LEU A 32 -26.73 7.57 3.45
C LEU A 32 -26.99 7.83 1.96
N SER A 33 -28.16 7.42 1.48
CA SER A 33 -28.63 7.71 0.12
C SER A 33 -29.43 9.00 0.09
N TRP A 34 -28.92 9.97 -0.66
CA TRP A 34 -29.69 11.13 -1.06
C TRP A 34 -29.44 11.41 -2.55
N PRO A 35 -30.48 11.37 -3.41
CA PRO A 35 -31.84 10.88 -3.17
C PRO A 35 -31.91 9.34 -3.12
N PRO A 36 -32.92 8.76 -2.44
CA PRO A 36 -33.21 7.33 -2.52
C PRO A 36 -33.75 6.97 -3.91
N SER A 37 -33.23 5.90 -4.51
CA SER A 37 -33.78 5.28 -5.72
C SER A 37 -34.17 3.83 -5.42
N GLN A 38 -35.26 3.37 -6.04
CA GLN A 38 -35.77 2.01 -5.84
C GLN A 38 -34.72 0.95 -6.25
N GLU A 39 -33.95 1.23 -7.30
CA GLU A 39 -32.82 0.42 -7.75
C GLU A 39 -31.73 0.27 -6.70
N LEU A 40 -31.36 1.38 -6.03
CA LEU A 40 -30.35 1.35 -4.98
C LEU A 40 -30.83 0.59 -3.74
N GLU A 41 -32.12 0.67 -3.40
CA GLU A 41 -32.71 -0.14 -2.33
C GLU A 41 -32.72 -1.63 -2.67
N ALA A 42 -33.09 -1.99 -3.91
CA ALA A 42 -33.02 -3.37 -4.39
C ALA A 42 -31.58 -3.90 -4.32
N PHE A 43 -30.60 -3.10 -4.77
CA PHE A 43 -29.18 -3.45 -4.68
C PHE A 43 -28.71 -3.65 -3.24
N ARG A 44 -29.10 -2.78 -2.31
CA ARG A 44 -28.73 -2.86 -0.88
C ARG A 44 -29.24 -4.10 -0.18
N ASN A 45 -30.37 -4.64 -0.63
CA ASN A 45 -30.98 -5.83 -0.04
C ASN A 45 -30.32 -7.13 -0.51
N THR A 46 -29.32 -7.07 -1.41
CA THR A 46 -28.56 -8.24 -1.85
C THR A 46 -27.54 -8.68 -0.78
N PRO A 47 -27.28 -9.99 -0.62
CA PRO A 47 -26.25 -10.48 0.32
C PRO A 47 -24.83 -10.03 -0.09
N ASP A 48 -24.57 -9.86 -1.38
CA ASP A 48 -23.28 -9.40 -1.88
C ASP A 48 -23.00 -7.94 -1.54
N PHE A 49 -24.05 -7.09 -1.49
CA PHE A 49 -23.91 -5.72 -0.98
C PHE A 49 -23.43 -5.71 0.47
N VAL A 50 -23.95 -6.59 1.33
CA VAL A 50 -23.53 -6.68 2.74
C VAL A 50 -22.06 -7.08 2.84
N THR A 51 -21.62 -8.04 2.02
CA THR A 51 -20.22 -8.46 1.94
C THR A 51 -19.32 -7.30 1.49
N TRP A 52 -19.73 -6.60 0.44
CA TRP A 52 -19.01 -5.43 -0.07
C TRP A 52 -18.93 -4.30 0.96
N LEU A 53 -20.05 -3.97 1.61
CA LEU A 53 -20.14 -2.99 2.69
C LEU A 53 -19.17 -3.33 3.83
N PHE A 54 -19.12 -4.60 4.24
CA PHE A 54 -18.19 -5.05 5.27
C PHE A 54 -16.72 -4.80 4.88
N ILE A 55 -16.35 -5.11 3.63
CA ILE A 55 -14.99 -4.84 3.11
C ILE A 55 -14.70 -3.34 3.11
N VAL A 56 -15.66 -2.49 2.70
CA VAL A 56 -15.50 -1.03 2.72
C VAL A 56 -15.35 -0.49 4.15
N CYS A 57 -16.09 -1.04 5.11
CA CYS A 57 -15.91 -0.68 6.53
C CYS A 57 -14.51 -1.03 7.03
N ILE A 58 -13.97 -2.20 6.67
CA ILE A 58 -12.58 -2.58 7.01
C ILE A 58 -11.59 -1.62 6.34
N LEU A 59 -11.79 -1.32 5.06
CA LEU A 59 -10.97 -0.36 4.31
C LEU A 59 -10.92 1.00 4.99
N PHE A 60 -12.07 1.56 5.37
CA PHE A 60 -12.12 2.84 6.06
C PHE A 60 -11.54 2.78 7.47
N SER A 61 -11.65 1.63 8.14
CA SER A 61 -10.99 1.41 9.43
C SER A 61 -9.46 1.44 9.29
N ALA A 62 -8.92 1.03 8.14
CA ALA A 62 -7.48 1.05 7.86
C ALA A 62 -6.95 2.44 7.47
N ILE A 63 -7.80 3.37 7.00
CA ILE A 63 -7.38 4.71 6.54
C ILE A 63 -6.63 5.50 7.62
N PRO A 64 -7.16 5.68 8.85
CA PRO A 64 -6.45 6.43 9.89
C PRO A 64 -5.11 5.79 10.26
N PHE A 65 -5.07 4.46 10.30
CA PHE A 65 -3.84 3.71 10.54
C PHE A 65 -2.77 4.01 9.48
N ALA A 66 -3.10 3.82 8.21
CA ALA A 66 -2.16 4.05 7.10
C ALA A 66 -1.70 5.51 7.03
N PHE A 67 -2.62 6.45 7.23
CA PHE A 67 -2.33 7.87 7.17
C PHE A 67 -1.43 8.34 8.33
N ILE A 68 -1.79 8.04 9.58
CA ILE A 68 -1.01 8.43 10.75
C ILE A 68 0.37 7.78 10.70
N HIS A 69 0.43 6.49 10.38
CA HIS A 69 1.70 5.78 10.34
C HIS A 69 2.63 6.33 9.26
N GLY A 70 2.11 6.55 8.05
CA GLY A 70 2.83 7.16 6.94
C GLY A 70 3.29 8.58 7.26
N LEU A 71 2.41 9.39 7.87
CA LEU A 71 2.72 10.78 8.22
C LEU A 71 3.84 10.86 9.26
N LEU A 72 3.80 10.04 10.30
CA LEU A 72 4.85 10.02 11.32
C LEU A 72 6.22 9.61 10.74
N ALA A 73 6.24 8.60 9.86
CA ALA A 73 7.45 8.20 9.15
C ALA A 73 7.96 9.32 8.24
N LEU A 74 7.07 9.94 7.46
CA LEU A 74 7.40 11.05 6.58
C LEU A 74 7.98 12.25 7.34
N LEU A 75 7.36 12.67 8.44
CA LEU A 75 7.84 13.79 9.26
C LEU A 75 9.23 13.51 9.83
N HIS A 76 9.50 12.27 10.24
CA HIS A 76 10.81 11.88 10.73
C HIS A 76 11.87 11.90 9.62
N LEU A 77 11.56 11.34 8.45
CA LEU A 77 12.45 11.35 7.29
C LEU A 77 12.72 12.77 6.78
N LYS A 78 11.69 13.63 6.72
CA LYS A 78 11.82 15.04 6.33
C LYS A 78 12.65 15.85 7.32
N LYS A 79 12.61 15.55 8.63
CA LYS A 79 13.50 16.21 9.60
C LYS A 79 14.98 15.93 9.30
N LYS A 80 15.30 14.75 8.76
CA LYS A 80 16.66 14.36 8.34
C LYS A 80 17.05 14.89 6.96
N LEU A 81 16.10 14.92 6.02
CA LEU A 81 16.28 15.60 4.75
C LEU A 81 16.20 17.12 4.98
N ALA A 82 17.32 17.78 5.30
CA ALA A 82 17.41 19.25 5.33
C ALA A 82 17.00 19.83 3.95
N SER A 83 15.70 20.04 3.74
CA SER A 83 15.13 20.12 2.40
C SER A 83 14.94 21.57 1.97
N LYS A 84 15.86 22.05 1.11
CA LYS A 84 15.61 23.18 0.19
C LYS A 84 15.03 22.76 -1.17
N ASN A 85 14.82 21.47 -1.44
CA ASN A 85 14.40 20.99 -2.77
C ASN A 85 12.88 20.85 -2.91
N PHE A 86 12.19 21.99 -2.88
CA PHE A 86 10.75 22.09 -3.18
C PHE A 86 10.37 21.43 -4.52
N LEU A 87 11.26 21.52 -5.53
CA LEU A 87 11.06 20.90 -6.86
C LEU A 87 10.87 19.39 -6.80
N ASN A 88 11.58 18.69 -5.91
CA ASN A 88 11.44 17.23 -5.77
C ASN A 88 10.07 16.86 -5.18
N ILE A 89 9.52 17.70 -4.30
CA ILE A 89 8.18 17.49 -3.74
C ILE A 89 7.14 17.64 -4.85
N ILE A 90 7.26 18.67 -5.70
CA ILE A 90 6.37 18.86 -6.85
C ILE A 90 6.42 17.64 -7.77
N TRP A 91 7.61 17.16 -8.14
CA TRP A 91 7.75 15.99 -9.01
C TRP A 91 7.12 14.73 -8.43
N GLN A 92 7.27 14.50 -7.12
CA GLN A 92 6.64 13.38 -6.43
C GLN A 92 5.10 13.50 -6.44
N LEU A 93 4.57 14.70 -6.21
CA LEU A 93 3.14 14.96 -6.27
C LEU A 93 2.57 14.78 -7.68
N LEU A 94 3.28 15.24 -8.71
CA LEU A 94 2.89 15.03 -10.11
C LEU A 94 2.86 13.54 -10.46
N LEU A 95 3.90 12.78 -10.09
CA LEU A 95 3.95 11.34 -10.31
C LEU A 95 2.79 10.62 -9.59
N LEU A 96 2.44 11.06 -8.38
CA LEU A 96 1.28 10.56 -7.65
C LEU A 96 -0.03 10.85 -8.37
N ILE A 97 -0.22 12.07 -8.86
CA ILE A 97 -1.40 12.46 -9.64
C ILE A 97 -1.52 11.56 -10.88
N VAL A 98 -0.42 11.30 -11.59
CA VAL A 98 -0.42 10.40 -12.75
C VAL A 98 -0.80 8.98 -12.34
N ILE A 99 -0.16 8.44 -11.30
CA ILE A 99 -0.40 7.08 -10.79
C ILE A 99 -1.87 6.86 -10.38
N PHE A 100 -2.48 7.84 -9.71
CA PHE A 100 -3.87 7.71 -9.25
C PHE A 100 -4.90 8.12 -10.31
N SER A 101 -4.53 8.95 -11.29
CA SER A 101 -5.46 9.36 -12.35
C SER A 101 -5.60 8.29 -13.44
N VAL A 102 -4.60 7.45 -13.70
CA VAL A 102 -4.68 6.43 -14.77
C VAL A 102 -5.86 5.47 -14.61
N PRO A 103 -6.12 4.82 -13.44
CA PRO A 103 -7.29 3.98 -13.26
C PRO A 103 -8.59 4.75 -13.45
N PHE A 104 -8.64 5.98 -12.96
CA PHE A 104 -9.82 6.84 -13.08
C PHE A 104 -10.11 7.18 -14.54
N LEU A 105 -9.09 7.60 -15.29
CA LEU A 105 -9.21 7.90 -16.73
C LEU A 105 -9.53 6.64 -17.53
N PHE A 106 -8.97 5.48 -17.16
CA PHE A 106 -9.30 4.20 -17.76
C PHE A 106 -10.79 3.87 -17.54
N PHE A 107 -11.28 3.97 -16.30
CA PHE A 107 -12.70 3.74 -16.00
C PHE A 107 -13.62 4.77 -16.64
N GLN A 108 -13.19 6.01 -16.85
CA GLN A 108 -13.99 7.00 -17.59
C GLN A 108 -14.00 6.72 -19.09
N ALA A 109 -12.85 6.41 -19.69
CA ALA A 109 -12.72 6.18 -21.12
C ALA A 109 -13.48 4.91 -21.57
N PHE A 110 -13.43 3.85 -20.76
CA PHE A 110 -14.10 2.59 -21.06
C PHE A 110 -15.41 2.42 -20.28
N GLY A 111 -15.73 3.35 -19.38
CA GLY A 111 -16.93 3.35 -18.55
C GLY A 111 -18.23 3.21 -19.34
N PRO A 112 -18.45 3.94 -20.45
CA PRO A 112 -19.65 3.79 -21.27
C PRO A 112 -19.84 2.38 -21.85
N VAL A 113 -18.74 1.65 -22.10
CA VAL A 113 -18.77 0.25 -22.56
C VAL A 113 -19.16 -0.70 -21.42
N PHE A 114 -18.82 -0.34 -20.18
CA PHE A 114 -19.08 -1.14 -18.99
C PHE A 114 -20.31 -0.69 -18.19
N ARG A 115 -21.02 0.37 -18.63
CA ARG A 115 -22.11 1.03 -17.87
C ARG A 115 -23.26 1.53 -18.77
N PRO A 116 -24.07 0.65 -19.36
CA PRO A 116 -25.38 1.04 -19.87
C PRO A 116 -26.37 1.04 -18.69
N GLY A 117 -26.52 2.17 -18.01
CA GLY A 117 -27.59 2.34 -17.00
C GLY A 117 -27.23 3.21 -15.79
N GLU A 118 -28.27 3.84 -15.24
CA GLU A 118 -28.33 5.02 -14.36
C GLU A 118 -27.83 4.85 -12.90
N ILE A 119 -26.85 3.99 -12.60
CA ILE A 119 -26.28 3.92 -11.23
C ILE A 119 -25.24 5.05 -10.98
N LEU A 120 -25.54 6.26 -11.47
CA LEU A 120 -24.72 7.48 -11.37
C LEU A 120 -24.41 7.88 -9.91
N THR A 121 -25.26 7.48 -8.95
CA THR A 121 -25.06 7.80 -7.53
C THR A 121 -24.03 6.90 -6.85
N LEU A 122 -23.84 5.67 -7.35
CA LEU A 122 -22.79 4.76 -6.87
C LEU A 122 -21.40 5.23 -7.37
N ASP A 123 -21.35 5.89 -8.53
CA ASP A 123 -20.14 6.49 -9.08
C ASP A 123 -19.55 7.58 -8.18
N VAL A 124 -20.38 8.50 -7.69
CA VAL A 124 -19.89 9.56 -6.79
C VAL A 124 -19.33 8.97 -5.50
N ARG A 125 -20.00 7.95 -4.94
CA ARG A 125 -19.56 7.30 -3.68
C ARG A 125 -18.26 6.52 -3.86
N THR A 126 -18.16 5.72 -4.92
CA THR A 126 -16.93 4.97 -5.23
C THR A 126 -15.77 5.91 -5.54
N ASN A 127 -16.02 7.06 -6.17
CA ASN A 127 -15.03 8.12 -6.34
C ASN A 127 -14.58 8.73 -5.01
N ILE A 128 -15.50 9.04 -4.09
CA ILE A 128 -15.16 9.52 -2.75
C ILE A 128 -14.29 8.50 -2.02
N ILE A 129 -14.68 7.22 -2.03
CA ILE A 129 -13.91 6.13 -1.42
C ILE A 129 -12.49 6.08 -2.01
N THR A 130 -12.37 6.15 -3.33
CA THR A 130 -11.08 6.11 -4.04
C THR A 130 -10.20 7.30 -3.67
N ILE A 131 -10.76 8.51 -3.65
CA ILE A 131 -10.04 9.74 -3.27
C ILE A 131 -9.55 9.64 -1.83
N LEU A 132 -10.41 9.22 -0.88
CA LEU A 132 -10.03 9.07 0.52
C LEU A 132 -8.92 8.03 0.70
N CYS A 133 -8.99 6.91 -0.02
CA CYS A 133 -7.93 5.90 -0.03
C CYS A 133 -6.62 6.48 -0.57
N GLY A 134 -6.67 7.21 -1.70
CA GLY A 134 -5.49 7.87 -2.28
C GLY A 134 -4.83 8.88 -1.34
N ILE A 135 -5.64 9.71 -0.66
CA ILE A 135 -5.15 10.66 0.35
C ILE A 135 -4.51 9.92 1.52
N SER A 136 -5.10 8.81 1.97
CA SER A 136 -4.63 8.06 3.14
C SER A 136 -3.21 7.50 2.96
N VAL A 137 -2.85 7.07 1.74
CA VAL A 137 -1.53 6.47 1.45
C VAL A 137 -0.48 7.50 1.01
N LEU A 138 -0.90 8.73 0.70
CA LEU A 138 -0.02 9.78 0.20
C LEU A 138 1.19 10.05 1.11
N PRO A 139 1.05 10.14 2.46
CA PRO A 139 2.20 10.30 3.34
C PRO A 139 3.19 9.14 3.24
N SER A 140 2.70 7.91 3.08
CA SER A 140 3.53 6.72 2.99
C SER A 140 4.33 6.69 1.69
N ILE A 141 3.70 7.06 0.58
CA ILE A 141 4.38 7.11 -0.73
C ILE A 141 5.46 8.21 -0.73
N LEU A 142 5.15 9.40 -0.22
CA LEU A 142 6.15 10.46 -0.03
C LEU A 142 7.28 10.02 0.92
N GLY A 143 6.94 9.21 1.92
CA GLY A 143 7.89 8.57 2.83
C GLY A 143 8.85 7.66 2.08
N LEU A 144 8.36 6.81 1.18
CA LEU A 144 9.18 5.90 0.38
C LEU A 144 10.16 6.66 -0.53
N PHE A 145 9.72 7.75 -1.17
CA PHE A 145 10.63 8.61 -1.94
C PHE A 145 11.66 9.33 -1.08
N SER A 146 11.26 9.80 0.10
CA SER A 146 12.18 10.44 1.05
C SER A 146 13.21 9.44 1.57
N LEU A 147 12.78 8.21 1.82
CA LEU A 147 13.61 7.10 2.28
C LEU A 147 14.63 6.71 1.22
N SER A 148 14.23 6.55 -0.04
CA SER A 148 15.18 6.23 -1.12
C SER A 148 16.23 7.34 -1.29
N SER A 149 15.82 8.61 -1.19
CA SER A 149 16.77 9.73 -1.19
C SER A 149 17.72 9.68 0.00
N LEU A 150 17.24 9.38 1.20
CA LEU A 150 18.07 9.30 2.40
C LEU A 150 19.03 8.11 2.35
N ALA A 151 18.55 6.94 1.91
CA ALA A 151 19.33 5.73 1.72
C ALA A 151 20.50 5.94 0.73
N SER A 152 20.33 6.77 -0.30
CA SER A 152 21.44 7.11 -1.21
C SER A 152 22.52 7.96 -0.54
N LYS A 153 22.14 8.82 0.41
CA LYS A 153 22.99 9.83 1.06
C LYS A 153 23.61 9.39 2.38
N ILE A 154 23.13 8.30 2.98
CA ILE A 154 23.71 7.78 4.22
C ILE A 154 25.20 7.51 4.03
N ARG A 155 26.00 8.02 4.96
CA ARG A 155 27.44 7.77 5.03
C ARG A 155 27.66 6.42 5.69
N VAL A 156 28.65 5.71 5.18
CA VAL A 156 29.00 4.37 5.66
C VAL A 156 30.21 4.53 6.58
N ASP A 157 29.97 5.02 7.79
CA ASP A 157 31.00 5.32 8.77
C ASP A 157 30.53 5.00 10.20
N GLY A 158 31.30 4.15 10.89
CA GLY A 158 31.14 3.87 12.32
C GLY A 158 29.86 3.14 12.71
N GLU A 159 29.61 3.08 14.03
CA GLU A 159 28.48 2.36 14.62
C GLU A 159 27.13 3.05 14.40
N SER A 160 27.14 4.38 14.17
CA SER A 160 25.93 5.16 13.91
C SER A 160 25.24 4.74 12.59
N PHE A 161 26.01 4.25 11.61
CA PHE A 161 25.47 3.70 10.37
C PHE A 161 24.50 2.56 10.63
N LEU A 162 24.83 1.62 11.51
CA LEU A 162 24.00 0.46 11.79
C LEU A 162 22.64 0.85 12.36
N ALA A 163 22.64 1.75 13.35
CA ALA A 163 21.42 2.27 13.95
C ALA A 163 20.51 2.96 12.91
N GLU A 164 21.11 3.78 12.03
CA GLU A 164 20.36 4.44 10.97
C GLU A 164 19.88 3.47 9.88
N TYR A 165 20.70 2.48 9.54
CA TYR A 165 20.36 1.43 8.58
C TYR A 165 19.13 0.63 9.01
N PHE A 166 19.10 0.13 10.25
CA PHE A 166 17.93 -0.59 10.77
C PHE A 166 16.71 0.30 10.89
N LEU A 167 16.89 1.56 11.29
CA LEU A 167 15.80 2.52 11.33
C LEU A 167 15.16 2.72 9.95
N LEU A 168 15.98 2.87 8.90
CA LEU A 168 15.48 3.00 7.52
C LEU A 168 14.80 1.71 7.04
N LYS A 169 15.31 0.52 7.36
CA LYS A 169 14.62 -0.74 7.03
C LYS A 169 13.26 -0.85 7.72
N ASN A 170 13.17 -0.46 8.98
CA ASN A 170 11.92 -0.46 9.71
C ASN A 170 10.91 0.51 9.08
N TYR A 171 11.35 1.70 8.67
CA TYR A 171 10.49 2.62 7.92
C TYR A 171 10.07 2.04 6.57
N LEU A 172 10.97 1.41 5.82
CA LEU A 172 10.63 0.80 4.54
C LEU A 172 9.52 -0.25 4.69
N SER A 173 9.67 -1.17 5.65
CA SER A 173 8.69 -2.21 5.94
C SER A 173 7.35 -1.65 6.40
N SER A 174 7.37 -0.63 7.25
CA SER A 174 6.17 0.03 7.76
C SER A 174 5.41 0.78 6.66
N LEU A 175 6.13 1.54 5.84
CA LEU A 175 5.56 2.34 4.75
C LEU A 175 4.95 1.44 3.69
N ILE A 176 5.66 0.38 3.25
CA ILE A 176 5.13 -0.55 2.25
C ILE A 176 3.91 -1.30 2.78
N PHE A 177 3.91 -1.70 4.05
CA PHE A 177 2.75 -2.33 4.69
C PHE A 177 1.53 -1.42 4.65
N SER A 178 1.72 -0.14 5.02
CA SER A 178 0.64 0.86 5.05
C SER A 178 0.05 1.15 3.67
N VAL A 179 0.85 1.18 2.60
CA VAL A 179 0.34 1.33 1.23
C VAL A 179 -0.38 0.06 0.79
N SER A 180 0.21 -1.10 1.06
CA SER A 180 -0.29 -2.39 0.58
C SER A 180 -1.60 -2.82 1.24
N ILE A 181 -1.82 -2.49 2.53
CA ILE A 181 -3.10 -2.78 3.19
C ILE A 181 -4.25 -1.99 2.55
N ILE A 182 -4.05 -0.71 2.25
CA ILE A 182 -5.08 0.13 1.61
C ILE A 182 -5.35 -0.32 0.18
N ILE A 183 -4.30 -0.56 -0.60
CA ILE A 183 -4.45 -1.03 -1.98
C ILE A 183 -5.09 -2.43 -2.01
N GLY A 184 -4.67 -3.33 -1.13
CA GLY A 184 -5.20 -4.69 -1.03
C GLY A 184 -6.69 -4.68 -0.69
N LEU A 185 -7.08 -3.95 0.36
CA LEU A 185 -8.48 -3.78 0.75
C LEU A 185 -9.29 -3.05 -0.33
N GLY A 186 -8.72 -2.06 -1.01
CA GLY A 186 -9.36 -1.36 -2.12
C GLY A 186 -9.59 -2.27 -3.34
N THR A 187 -8.64 -3.16 -3.65
CA THR A 187 -8.79 -4.16 -4.71
C THR A 187 -9.84 -5.19 -4.34
N LEU A 188 -9.85 -5.65 -3.09
CA LEU A 188 -10.89 -6.54 -2.57
C LEU A 188 -12.27 -5.88 -2.58
N ALA A 189 -12.37 -4.60 -2.22
CA ALA A 189 -13.60 -3.83 -2.30
C ALA A 189 -14.09 -3.68 -3.75
N THR A 190 -13.17 -3.54 -4.70
CA THR A 190 -13.49 -3.49 -6.14
C THR A 190 -14.04 -4.83 -6.62
N GLY A 191 -13.46 -5.95 -6.20
CA GLY A 191 -13.97 -7.29 -6.48
C GLY A 191 -15.33 -7.57 -5.83
N GLY A 192 -15.52 -7.15 -4.58
CA GLY A 192 -16.81 -7.24 -3.89
C GLY A 192 -17.90 -6.42 -4.59
N LEU A 193 -17.57 -5.21 -5.06
CA LEU A 193 -18.47 -4.38 -5.85
C LEU A 193 -18.83 -5.05 -7.18
N GLN A 194 -17.82 -5.57 -7.88
CA GLN A 194 -18.00 -6.26 -9.16
C GLN A 194 -18.96 -7.44 -9.03
N ARG A 195 -18.82 -8.25 -7.98
CA ARG A 195 -19.74 -9.36 -7.68
C ARG A 195 -21.15 -8.88 -7.35
N ALA A 196 -21.28 -7.85 -6.51
CA ALA A 196 -22.59 -7.30 -6.18
C ALA A 196 -23.31 -6.76 -7.42
N LEU A 197 -22.58 -6.08 -8.32
CA LEU A 197 -23.13 -5.59 -9.59
C LEU A 197 -23.50 -6.73 -10.56
N GLN A 198 -22.72 -7.81 -10.59
CA GLN A 198 -23.04 -8.99 -11.40
C GLN A 198 -24.36 -9.62 -10.97
N ASN A 199 -24.52 -9.88 -9.67
CA ASN A 199 -25.74 -10.51 -9.15
C ASN A 199 -26.97 -9.60 -9.31
N TYR A 200 -26.75 -8.29 -9.23
CA TYR A 200 -27.78 -7.30 -9.54
C TYR A 200 -28.17 -7.31 -11.04
N ALA A 201 -27.19 -7.50 -11.94
CA ALA A 201 -27.44 -7.66 -13.38
C ALA A 201 -28.20 -8.95 -13.69
N ASP A 202 -27.82 -10.07 -13.07
CA ASP A 202 -28.44 -11.38 -13.30
C ASP A 202 -29.90 -11.43 -12.82
N ALA A 203 -30.26 -10.58 -11.84
CA ALA A 203 -31.65 -10.36 -11.43
C ALA A 203 -32.48 -9.49 -12.41
N GLY A 204 -31.89 -9.09 -13.55
CA GLY A 204 -32.57 -8.39 -14.64
C GLY A 204 -32.62 -6.86 -14.52
N PHE A 205 -31.89 -6.28 -13.57
CA PHE A 205 -31.94 -4.83 -13.30
C PHE A 205 -30.94 -4.01 -14.15
N THR A 206 -29.97 -4.62 -14.81
CA THR A 206 -29.06 -3.93 -15.74
C THR A 206 -28.62 -4.85 -16.88
N SER A 207 -28.35 -4.28 -18.05
CA SER A 207 -28.06 -5.00 -19.29
C SER A 207 -26.58 -5.24 -19.57
N SER A 208 -25.66 -4.73 -18.76
CA SER A 208 -24.22 -5.03 -18.90
C SER A 208 -23.56 -5.40 -17.59
N PRO A 209 -23.03 -6.62 -17.47
CA PRO A 209 -22.22 -7.01 -16.34
C PRO A 209 -20.87 -6.27 -16.34
N PHE A 210 -20.36 -5.98 -15.15
CA PHE A 210 -19.00 -5.46 -14.97
C PHE A 210 -18.00 -6.60 -15.21
N PRO A 211 -17.11 -6.52 -16.21
CA PRO A 211 -16.27 -7.66 -16.58
C PRO A 211 -15.32 -8.08 -15.45
N PRO A 212 -15.26 -9.38 -15.09
CA PRO A 212 -14.36 -9.88 -14.04
C PRO A 212 -12.88 -9.57 -14.28
N VAL A 213 -12.48 -9.49 -15.56
CA VAL A 213 -11.11 -9.17 -15.98
C VAL A 213 -10.64 -7.82 -15.45
N LEU A 214 -11.55 -6.84 -15.29
CA LEU A 214 -11.18 -5.51 -14.80
C LEU A 214 -10.64 -5.53 -13.37
N THR A 215 -11.17 -6.39 -12.50
CA THR A 215 -10.68 -6.53 -11.12
C THR A 215 -9.25 -7.08 -11.09
N ILE A 216 -8.92 -8.02 -11.98
CA ILE A 216 -7.57 -8.58 -12.12
C ILE A 216 -6.61 -7.51 -12.65
N VAL A 217 -7.00 -6.79 -13.71
CA VAL A 217 -6.19 -5.70 -14.29
C VAL A 217 -5.94 -4.61 -13.24
N TYR A 218 -6.95 -4.27 -12.45
CA TYR A 218 -6.82 -3.32 -11.34
C TYR A 218 -5.82 -3.80 -10.29
N GLY A 219 -5.93 -5.05 -9.83
CA GLY A 219 -4.96 -5.64 -8.90
C GLY A 219 -3.54 -5.68 -9.45
N ALA A 220 -3.37 -6.10 -10.71
CA ALA A 220 -2.08 -6.14 -11.39
C ALA A 220 -1.44 -4.75 -11.51
N TYR A 221 -2.24 -3.74 -11.86
CA TYR A 221 -1.81 -2.34 -11.96
C TYR A 221 -1.23 -1.83 -10.63
N PHE A 222 -1.94 -2.03 -9.52
CA PHE A 222 -1.43 -1.56 -8.23
C PHE A 222 -0.27 -2.40 -7.69
N SER A 223 -0.22 -3.71 -7.97
CA SER A 223 0.96 -4.51 -7.67
C SER A 223 2.19 -3.96 -8.41
N PHE A 224 2.05 -3.58 -9.68
CA PHE A 224 3.13 -2.95 -10.45
C PHE A 224 3.58 -1.61 -9.84
N ILE A 225 2.63 -0.76 -9.42
CA ILE A 225 2.97 0.49 -8.71
C ILE A 225 3.74 0.20 -7.42
N LEU A 226 3.29 -0.76 -6.61
CA LEU A 226 3.98 -1.14 -5.38
C LEU A 226 5.42 -1.55 -5.65
N VAL A 227 5.67 -2.32 -6.71
CA VAL A 227 7.04 -2.67 -7.15
C VAL A 227 7.84 -1.40 -7.45
N ILE A 228 7.32 -0.47 -8.26
CA ILE A 228 8.02 0.77 -8.62
C ILE A 228 8.37 1.61 -7.37
N LEU A 229 7.44 1.71 -6.42
CA LEU A 229 7.64 2.50 -5.20
C LEU A 229 8.64 1.84 -4.23
N TYR A 230 8.63 0.51 -4.15
CA TYR A 230 9.47 -0.27 -3.24
C TYR A 230 10.90 -0.45 -3.76
N PHE A 231 11.04 -0.72 -5.05
CA PHE A 231 12.29 -1.17 -5.67
C PHE A 231 13.50 -0.25 -5.42
N PRO A 232 13.42 1.09 -5.55
CA PRO A 232 14.57 1.96 -5.33
C PRO A 232 15.16 1.81 -3.92
N SER A 233 14.29 1.73 -2.92
CA SER A 233 14.69 1.60 -1.51
C SER A 233 15.28 0.22 -1.22
N GLU A 234 14.66 -0.82 -1.77
CA GLU A 234 15.12 -2.21 -1.62
C GLU A 234 16.45 -2.47 -2.33
N VAL A 235 16.80 -1.70 -3.37
CA VAL A 235 18.10 -1.79 -4.02
C VAL A 235 19.17 -0.98 -3.29
N MET A 236 18.84 0.22 -2.81
CA MET A 236 19.83 1.14 -2.24
C MET A 236 20.30 0.73 -0.85
N LEU A 237 19.41 0.26 0.03
CA LEU A 237 19.78 -0.12 1.39
C LEU A 237 20.76 -1.31 1.40
N PRO A 238 20.49 -2.47 0.76
CA PRO A 238 21.44 -3.58 0.74
C PRO A 238 22.78 -3.21 0.13
N LYS A 239 22.83 -2.33 -0.89
CA LYS A 239 24.10 -1.81 -1.43
C LYS A 239 24.93 -1.10 -0.36
N LYS A 240 24.31 -0.25 0.46
CA LYS A 240 25.00 0.43 1.58
C LYS A 240 25.45 -0.54 2.66
N GLY A 241 24.62 -1.54 2.99
CA GLY A 241 25.00 -2.60 3.91
C GLY A 241 26.20 -3.42 3.41
N LYS A 242 26.25 -3.75 2.11
CA LYS A 242 27.40 -4.44 1.50
C LYS A 242 28.66 -3.60 1.60
N LEU A 243 28.57 -2.30 1.31
CA LEU A 243 29.70 -1.38 1.45
C LEU A 243 30.21 -1.32 2.90
N TYR A 244 29.31 -1.32 3.88
CA TYR A 244 29.69 -1.35 5.30
C TYR A 244 30.50 -2.60 5.65
N ILE A 245 30.01 -3.77 5.24
CA ILE A 245 30.70 -5.04 5.44
C ILE A 245 32.08 -5.02 4.78
N LEU A 246 32.17 -4.56 3.53
CA LEU A 246 33.43 -4.49 2.80
C LEU A 246 34.47 -3.57 3.45
N GLN A 247 34.02 -2.53 4.16
CA GLN A 247 34.92 -1.59 4.85
C GLN A 247 35.39 -2.07 6.22
N HIS A 248 34.64 -2.96 6.87
CA HIS A 248 34.91 -3.38 8.26
C HIS A 248 35.32 -4.85 8.41
N ILE A 249 35.03 -5.70 7.41
CA ILE A 249 35.45 -7.09 7.37
C ILE A 249 36.48 -7.25 6.26
N GLU A 250 37.75 -7.29 6.63
CA GLU A 250 38.84 -7.55 5.71
C GLU A 250 38.79 -9.00 5.25
N ILE A 251 38.79 -9.20 3.93
CA ILE A 251 38.78 -10.54 3.33
C ILE A 251 40.22 -10.90 2.98
N PRO A 252 40.85 -11.86 3.68
CA PRO A 252 42.21 -12.27 3.37
C PRO A 252 42.26 -13.01 2.02
N PRO A 253 43.45 -13.19 1.43
CA PRO A 253 43.61 -14.00 0.22
C PRO A 253 43.08 -15.42 0.37
N LEU A 254 42.63 -16.03 -0.73
CA LEU A 254 42.09 -17.41 -0.75
C LEU A 254 43.06 -18.47 -0.20
N SER A 255 44.36 -18.20 -0.25
CA SER A 255 45.40 -19.09 0.29
C SER A 255 45.61 -18.96 1.81
N SER A 256 44.99 -17.98 2.46
CA SER A 256 45.11 -17.79 3.90
C SER A 256 44.35 -18.87 4.65
N LYS A 257 44.92 -19.36 5.76
CA LYS A 257 44.24 -20.29 6.69
C LYS A 257 42.98 -19.68 7.29
N ASP A 258 42.93 -18.34 7.40
CA ASP A 258 41.83 -17.61 8.03
C ASP A 258 40.68 -17.29 7.05
N TRP A 259 40.83 -17.64 5.75
CA TRP A 259 39.85 -17.31 4.72
C TRP A 259 38.45 -17.84 5.04
N SER A 260 38.35 -19.10 5.48
CA SER A 260 37.06 -19.73 5.79
C SER A 260 36.34 -19.02 6.94
N GLU A 261 37.08 -18.62 7.98
CA GLU A 261 36.51 -17.94 9.14
C GLU A 261 36.04 -16.52 8.78
N CYS A 262 36.85 -15.75 8.05
CA CYS A 262 36.45 -14.43 7.57
C CYS A 262 35.25 -14.49 6.62
N HIS A 263 35.19 -15.50 5.74
CA HIS A 263 34.05 -15.72 4.87
C HIS A 263 32.76 -16.03 5.66
N GLU A 264 32.84 -16.88 6.68
CA GLU A 264 31.69 -17.17 7.56
C GLU A 264 31.22 -15.93 8.34
N LYS A 265 32.15 -15.14 8.89
CA LYS A 265 31.84 -13.86 9.55
C LYS A 265 31.14 -12.91 8.59
N ARG A 266 31.59 -12.83 7.34
CA ARG A 266 30.94 -12.04 6.30
C ARG A 266 29.51 -12.52 6.02
N LEU A 267 29.30 -13.82 5.83
CA LEU A 267 27.96 -14.36 5.59
C LEU A 267 27.01 -14.07 6.76
N LYS A 268 27.47 -14.25 8.00
CA LYS A 268 26.72 -13.91 9.21
C LYS A 268 26.38 -12.42 9.27
N ALA A 269 27.29 -11.54 8.88
CA ALA A 269 27.03 -10.10 8.79
C ALA A 269 26.03 -9.75 7.67
N GLU A 270 26.14 -10.38 6.50
CA GLU A 270 25.20 -10.20 5.38
C GLU A 270 23.79 -10.70 5.74
N GLU A 271 23.70 -11.80 6.50
CA GLU A 271 22.45 -12.33 7.04
C GLU A 271 21.85 -11.39 8.10
N TRP A 272 22.65 -10.94 9.06
CA TRP A 272 22.21 -10.02 10.12
C TRP A 272 21.75 -8.66 9.57
N LEU A 273 22.47 -8.10 8.60
CA LEU A 273 22.03 -6.91 7.88
C LEU A 273 20.90 -7.20 6.89
N ASN A 274 20.53 -8.47 6.70
CA ASN A 274 19.45 -8.88 5.82
C ASN A 274 19.69 -8.33 4.39
N ILE A 275 20.89 -8.58 3.87
CA ILE A 275 21.37 -8.16 2.53
C ILE A 275 21.19 -9.30 1.52
N MET A 276 21.47 -10.53 1.94
CA MET A 276 21.45 -11.74 1.11
C MET A 276 20.14 -12.50 1.29
N LYS A 277 19.01 -11.80 1.18
CA LYS A 277 17.75 -12.53 1.08
C LYS A 277 17.57 -13.00 -0.35
N HIS A 278 17.47 -14.32 -0.50
CA HIS A 278 16.93 -14.91 -1.71
C HIS A 278 15.58 -14.21 -2.00
N PRO A 279 15.27 -13.87 -3.26
CA PRO A 279 13.98 -13.24 -3.58
C PRO A 279 12.80 -14.05 -3.00
N LEU A 280 12.94 -15.38 -2.93
CA LEU A 280 11.95 -16.28 -2.33
C LEU A 280 12.01 -16.39 -0.79
N SER A 281 13.09 -15.99 -0.11
CA SER A 281 13.14 -16.04 1.37
C SER A 281 12.44 -14.85 2.03
N ASN A 282 12.07 -13.84 1.25
CA ASN A 282 11.32 -12.66 1.69
C ASN A 282 9.86 -12.73 1.21
N LEU A 283 9.27 -13.94 1.25
CA LEU A 283 7.87 -14.15 0.89
C LEU A 283 6.95 -13.16 1.60
N SER A 284 7.18 -12.79 2.86
CA SER A 284 6.34 -11.79 3.54
C SER A 284 6.35 -10.43 2.83
N SER A 285 7.52 -9.90 2.45
CA SER A 285 7.63 -8.62 1.72
C SER A 285 7.11 -8.71 0.28
N ASN A 286 7.32 -9.85 -0.39
CA ASN A 286 6.83 -10.05 -1.76
C ASN A 286 5.34 -10.35 -1.81
N LEU A 287 4.80 -11.08 -0.83
CA LEU A 287 3.37 -11.34 -0.68
C LEU A 287 2.63 -10.03 -0.50
N VAL A 288 3.17 -9.10 0.29
CA VAL A 288 2.61 -7.75 0.49
C VAL A 288 2.42 -7.02 -0.85
N ILE A 289 3.36 -7.14 -1.80
CA ILE A 289 3.26 -6.58 -3.15
C ILE A 289 2.22 -7.32 -4.01
N LEU A 290 2.05 -8.61 -3.78
CA LEU A 290 1.11 -9.47 -4.50
C LEU A 290 -0.31 -9.46 -3.91
N VAL A 291 -0.53 -8.91 -2.71
CA VAL A 291 -1.87 -8.84 -2.08
C VAL A 291 -2.94 -8.30 -3.05
N PRO A 292 -2.70 -7.22 -3.82
CA PRO A 292 -3.70 -6.71 -4.77
C PRO A 292 -4.03 -7.73 -5.86
N LEU A 293 -3.01 -8.37 -6.45
CA LEU A 293 -3.20 -9.43 -7.44
C LEU A 293 -3.93 -10.64 -6.88
N LEU A 294 -3.57 -11.08 -5.67
CA LEU A 294 -4.26 -12.17 -4.97
C LEU A 294 -5.71 -11.81 -4.67
N GLY A 295 -5.99 -10.57 -4.28
CA GLY A 295 -7.37 -10.08 -4.10
C GLY A 295 -8.18 -10.13 -5.39
N GLY A 296 -7.57 -9.76 -6.52
CA GLY A 296 -8.18 -9.88 -7.84
C GLY A 296 -8.43 -11.34 -8.25
N LEU A 297 -7.46 -12.23 -8.01
CA LEU A 297 -7.59 -13.66 -8.29
C LEU A 297 -8.65 -14.33 -7.41
N ILE A 298 -8.68 -14.04 -6.11
CA ILE A 298 -9.71 -14.55 -5.20
C ILE A 298 -11.09 -14.09 -5.67
N SER A 299 -11.24 -12.82 -6.04
CA SER A 299 -12.51 -12.29 -6.55
C SER A 299 -12.94 -12.98 -7.84
N TYR A 300 -11.99 -13.33 -8.71
CA TYR A 300 -12.26 -14.05 -9.96
C TYR A 300 -12.62 -15.53 -9.75
N LEU A 301 -12.01 -16.20 -8.78
CA LEU A 301 -12.15 -17.64 -8.54
C LEU A 301 -13.39 -18.02 -7.71
N ILE A 302 -14.01 -17.07 -7.00
CA ILE A 302 -15.23 -17.36 -6.25
C ILE A 302 -16.35 -17.68 -7.26
N PRO A 303 -17.00 -18.87 -7.17
CA PRO A 303 -17.99 -19.31 -8.14
C PRO A 303 -19.11 -18.27 -8.34
N GLN A 304 -19.42 -18.00 -9.60
CA GLN A 304 -20.62 -17.26 -10.02
C GLN A 304 -21.77 -18.26 -9.99
N SER A 305 -22.42 -18.37 -8.82
CA SER A 305 -23.59 -19.22 -8.59
C SER A 305 -24.88 -18.48 -8.90
#